data_AF-A0A093Y332-F1
#
_entry.id   AF-A0A093Y332-F1
#
_cell.length_a   1.000
_cell.length_b   1.000
_cell.length_c   1.000
_cell.angle_alpha   90.00
_cell.angle_beta   90.00
_cell.angle_gamma   90.00
#
_symmetry.space_group_name_H-M   'P 1'
#
loop_
_entity.id
_entity.type
_entity.pdbx_description
1 polymer ?
#
loop_
_entity_poly.entity_id
_entity_poly.type
_entity_poly.pdbx_seq_one_letter_code
_entity_poly.pdbx_strand_id
1 'polypeptide(L)'
;MSDPQAAAAIAAAVRDFNTELWTLYAFAVLITVLRTYARVKAVGLGDLRADDFLIWIAILLYTTQSTLAYFAVNHGEGLANNGMSDSERAALSVDSEEYHLRVFGSKIQVIGWTSYVCLIGTLKTAVLVFYMRLIEGLSKKYGIRIWIGFGLVASTFLASIITIYGACRPFAKYWQINPDPGNVCQGAVARPIVWVTFISSVLTDIYLIMIPIPMLWGTRLKLAKKIAATIVLGAGVFVLICSLLKTIFVIVDPIHGAELAGRWGTREAFVSVITTNLPMIFPLVRNWLKPIFGSALFSSHTPSKHPVGFRTIGGGYDGSNRTGDRRGRSNSNHLAVSGLSVTESEERIFQNVKMQDISIHSEPASELQRPQEILVNTEFSMTEERYMQNGRENARRVHNT
;
A
#
# COMPACT_ATOMS: atom_id res chain seq x y z
N MET A 1 41.56 -31.03 16.34
CA MET A 1 40.85 -30.90 17.63
C MET A 1 40.11 -29.59 17.55
N SER A 2 38.79 -29.61 17.33
CA SER A 2 37.98 -28.40 17.24
C SER A 2 37.89 -27.72 18.60
N ASP A 3 38.04 -26.41 18.64
CA ASP A 3 37.87 -25.63 19.86
C ASP A 3 36.40 -25.72 20.33
N PRO A 4 36.12 -26.22 21.56
CA PRO A 4 34.77 -26.26 22.10
C PRO A 4 34.08 -24.90 22.13
N GLN A 5 34.84 -23.80 22.27
CA GLN A 5 34.29 -22.44 22.24
C GLN A 5 33.82 -22.06 20.83
N ALA A 6 34.57 -22.42 19.79
CA ALA A 6 34.17 -22.19 18.39
C ALA A 6 32.90 -22.97 18.03
N ALA A 7 32.82 -24.25 18.43
CA ALA A 7 31.62 -25.06 18.21
C ALA A 7 30.38 -24.48 18.92
N ALA A 8 30.54 -24.02 20.17
CA ALA A 8 29.48 -23.35 20.92
C ALA A 8 29.04 -22.01 20.29
N ALA A 9 29.99 -21.23 19.74
CA ALA A 9 29.69 -19.98 19.06
C ALA A 9 28.90 -20.19 17.76
N ILE A 10 29.26 -21.20 16.95
CA ILE A 10 28.51 -21.58 15.74
C ILE A 10 27.08 -22.02 16.10
N ALA A 11 26.93 -22.89 17.11
CA ALA A 11 25.62 -23.34 17.57
C ALA A 11 24.74 -22.18 18.08
N ALA A 12 25.33 -21.18 18.77
CA ALA A 12 24.63 -19.97 19.18
C ALA A 12 24.19 -19.14 17.96
N ALA A 13 25.07 -18.91 16.98
CA ALA A 13 24.75 -18.15 15.78
C ALA A 13 23.61 -18.79 14.94
N VAL A 14 23.60 -20.12 14.81
CA VAL A 14 22.52 -20.87 14.15
C VAL A 14 21.20 -20.74 14.91
N ARG A 15 21.22 -20.84 16.24
CA ARG A 15 20.02 -20.66 17.08
C ARG A 15 19.45 -19.25 16.99
N ASP A 16 20.30 -18.24 16.99
CA ASP A 16 19.89 -16.84 16.91
C ASP A 16 19.30 -16.53 15.52
N PHE A 17 19.93 -17.03 14.44
CA PHE A 17 19.36 -17.00 13.09
C PHE A 17 17.98 -17.67 13.00
N ASN A 18 17.82 -18.88 13.55
CA ASN A 18 16.56 -19.60 13.56
C ASN A 18 15.47 -18.84 14.34
N THR A 19 15.84 -18.22 15.46
CA THR A 19 14.93 -17.45 16.30
C THR A 19 14.46 -16.19 15.56
N GLU A 20 15.37 -15.46 14.91
CA GLU A 20 15.02 -14.33 14.05
C GLU A 20 14.10 -14.78 12.90
N LEU A 21 14.50 -15.81 12.15
CA LEU A 21 13.76 -16.33 11.00
C LEU A 21 12.30 -16.69 11.33
N TRP A 22 12.09 -17.48 12.37
CA TRP A 22 10.76 -17.97 12.74
C TRP A 22 9.91 -16.92 13.47
N THR A 23 10.51 -16.00 14.23
CA THR A 23 9.75 -14.89 14.84
C THR A 23 9.25 -13.89 13.80
N LEU A 24 10.10 -13.51 12.84
CA LEU A 24 9.70 -12.66 11.70
C LEU A 24 8.59 -13.34 10.87
N TYR A 25 8.74 -14.64 10.58
CA TYR A 25 7.73 -15.41 9.86
C TYR A 25 6.38 -15.44 10.60
N ALA A 26 6.37 -15.81 11.89
CA ALA A 26 5.16 -15.89 12.69
C ALA A 26 4.43 -14.53 12.77
N PHE A 27 5.17 -13.43 12.92
CA PHE A 27 4.58 -12.09 12.99
C PHE A 27 4.00 -11.64 11.63
N ALA A 28 4.63 -12.00 10.51
CA ALA A 28 4.11 -11.74 9.17
C ALA A 28 2.83 -12.52 8.85
N VAL A 29 2.76 -13.79 9.26
CA VAL A 29 1.53 -14.60 9.16
C VAL A 29 0.43 -14.01 10.02
N LEU A 30 0.70 -13.66 11.29
CA LEU A 30 -0.26 -13.03 12.20
C LEU A 30 -0.84 -11.73 11.62
N ILE A 31 0.01 -10.86 11.07
CA ILE A 31 -0.42 -9.62 10.42
C ILE A 31 -1.25 -9.90 9.15
N THR A 32 -0.92 -10.94 8.38
CA THR A 32 -1.72 -11.32 7.20
C THR A 32 -3.09 -11.88 7.59
N VAL A 33 -3.17 -12.71 8.63
CA VAL A 33 -4.45 -13.17 9.21
C VAL A 33 -5.29 -11.98 9.70
N LEU A 34 -4.66 -11.00 10.37
CA LEU A 34 -5.33 -9.77 10.81
C LEU A 34 -5.83 -8.93 9.62
N ARG A 35 -5.07 -8.86 8.51
CA ARG A 35 -5.57 -8.27 7.24
C ARG A 35 -6.79 -9.02 6.75
N THR A 36 -6.74 -10.35 6.61
CA THR A 36 -7.87 -11.12 6.08
C THR A 36 -9.11 -10.93 6.94
N TYR A 37 -8.98 -10.97 8.26
CA TYR A 37 -10.09 -10.64 9.19
C TYR A 37 -10.60 -9.20 8.99
N ALA A 38 -9.72 -8.20 8.87
CA ALA A 38 -10.10 -6.82 8.58
C ALA A 38 -10.91 -6.67 7.29
N ARG A 39 -10.47 -7.38 6.23
CA ARG A 39 -11.07 -7.35 4.90
C ARG A 39 -12.43 -8.05 4.90
N VAL A 40 -12.52 -9.26 5.44
CA VAL A 40 -13.78 -10.01 5.59
C VAL A 40 -14.79 -9.25 6.45
N LYS A 41 -14.37 -8.58 7.54
CA LYS A 41 -15.26 -7.74 8.35
C LYS A 41 -15.72 -6.46 7.63
N ALA A 42 -14.93 -5.94 6.70
CA ALA A 42 -15.22 -4.67 6.01
C ALA A 42 -16.04 -4.83 4.72
N VAL A 43 -15.96 -5.97 4.02
CA VAL A 43 -16.68 -6.20 2.75
C VAL A 43 -17.40 -7.56 2.67
N GLY A 44 -17.32 -8.41 3.70
CA GLY A 44 -17.82 -9.78 3.64
C GLY A 44 -16.90 -10.74 2.86
N LEU A 45 -17.33 -12.00 2.74
CA LEU A 45 -16.59 -13.04 2.01
C LEU A 45 -16.82 -12.98 0.49
N GLY A 46 -17.95 -12.44 0.03
CA GLY A 46 -18.31 -12.38 -1.40
C GLY A 46 -17.52 -11.34 -2.20
N ASP A 47 -17.18 -10.20 -1.58
CA ASP A 47 -16.50 -9.06 -2.24
C ASP A 47 -14.97 -9.05 -1.99
N LEU A 48 -14.38 -10.22 -1.74
CA LEU A 48 -12.92 -10.36 -1.70
C LEU A 48 -12.33 -10.18 -3.10
N ARG A 49 -11.25 -9.41 -3.21
CA ARG A 49 -10.63 -9.04 -4.48
C ARG A 49 -9.32 -9.78 -4.71
N ALA A 50 -8.77 -9.68 -5.93
CA ALA A 50 -7.51 -10.32 -6.30
C ALA A 50 -6.36 -10.04 -5.30
N ASP A 51 -6.28 -8.83 -4.71
CA ASP A 51 -5.27 -8.51 -3.70
C ASP A 51 -5.43 -9.29 -2.37
N ASP A 52 -6.66 -9.71 -2.03
CA ASP A 52 -6.95 -10.53 -0.85
C ASP A 52 -6.54 -12.00 -1.06
N PHE A 53 -6.39 -12.47 -2.31
CA PHE A 53 -5.86 -13.80 -2.65
C PHE A 53 -4.35 -13.79 -2.90
N LEU A 54 -3.83 -12.77 -3.60
CA LEU A 54 -2.39 -12.63 -3.88
C LEU A 54 -1.53 -12.60 -2.61
N ILE A 55 -2.06 -12.06 -1.50
CA ILE A 55 -1.32 -12.04 -0.23
C ILE A 55 -1.13 -13.45 0.39
N TRP A 56 -2.06 -14.37 0.16
CA TRP A 56 -1.92 -15.77 0.61
C TRP A 56 -0.96 -16.56 -0.28
N ILE A 57 -0.93 -16.27 -1.58
CA ILE A 57 0.12 -16.77 -2.49
C ILE A 57 1.50 -16.25 -2.04
N ALA A 58 1.60 -14.97 -1.66
CA ALA A 58 2.82 -14.41 -1.10
C ALA A 58 3.22 -15.09 0.23
N ILE A 59 2.26 -15.41 1.11
CA ILE A 59 2.57 -16.18 2.33
C ILE A 59 3.10 -17.58 2.00
N LEU A 60 2.52 -18.31 1.05
CA LEU A 60 3.03 -19.62 0.63
C LEU A 60 4.47 -19.53 0.08
N LEU A 61 4.76 -18.50 -0.73
CA LEU A 61 6.10 -18.23 -1.25
C LEU A 61 7.07 -17.84 -0.12
N TYR A 62 6.62 -17.05 0.86
CA TYR A 62 7.42 -16.68 2.02
C TYR A 62 7.70 -17.87 2.95
N THR A 63 6.71 -18.75 3.18
CA THR A 63 6.92 -20.04 3.87
C THR A 63 7.97 -20.87 3.15
N THR A 64 7.92 -20.92 1.82
CA THR A 64 8.91 -21.63 1.00
C THR A 64 10.30 -21.02 1.17
N GLN A 65 10.44 -19.70 1.07
CA GLN A 65 11.71 -18.99 1.26
C GLN A 65 12.28 -19.21 2.67
N SER A 66 11.47 -19.05 3.73
CA SER A 66 11.89 -19.28 5.11
C SER A 66 12.31 -20.73 5.36
N THR A 67 11.59 -21.69 4.79
CA THR A 67 11.93 -23.12 4.90
C THR A 67 13.25 -23.44 4.19
N LEU A 68 13.48 -22.89 2.99
CA LEU A 68 14.75 -23.03 2.27
C LEU A 68 15.91 -22.40 3.04
N ALA A 69 15.71 -21.21 3.63
CA ALA A 69 16.72 -20.55 4.47
C ALA A 69 17.04 -21.35 5.74
N TYR A 70 16.03 -21.95 6.37
CA TYR A 70 16.22 -22.87 7.50
C TYR A 70 17.06 -24.09 7.09
N PHE A 71 16.73 -24.77 5.99
CA PHE A 71 17.49 -25.93 5.50
C PHE A 71 18.91 -25.57 5.05
N ALA A 72 19.11 -24.39 4.44
CA ALA A 72 20.44 -23.91 4.04
C ALA A 72 21.40 -23.85 5.24
N VAL A 73 20.93 -23.35 6.38
CA VAL A 73 21.76 -23.15 7.59
C VAL A 73 21.81 -24.41 8.47
N ASN A 74 20.69 -25.09 8.69
CA ASN A 74 20.59 -26.18 9.68
C ASN A 74 20.95 -27.56 9.12
N HIS A 75 20.82 -27.76 7.81
CA HIS A 75 21.19 -29.02 7.16
C HIS A 75 22.37 -28.83 6.20
N GLY A 76 22.40 -27.72 5.44
CA GLY A 76 23.52 -27.40 4.54
C GLY A 76 24.71 -26.69 5.17
N GLU A 77 24.68 -26.41 6.48
CA GLU A 77 25.72 -25.67 7.24
C GLU A 77 26.11 -24.30 6.65
N GLY A 78 25.26 -23.71 5.80
CA GLY A 78 25.57 -22.51 5.03
C GLY A 78 26.55 -22.73 3.85
N LEU A 79 27.00 -23.97 3.64
CA LEU A 79 27.98 -24.35 2.63
C LEU A 79 27.36 -24.38 1.22
N ALA A 80 28.13 -23.90 0.23
CA ALA A 80 27.80 -24.02 -1.20
C ALA A 80 29.11 -24.05 -2.03
N ASN A 81 29.02 -23.93 -3.36
CA ASN A 81 30.17 -23.96 -4.26
C ASN A 81 31.03 -22.67 -4.32
N ASN A 82 30.75 -21.67 -3.47
CA ASN A 82 31.54 -20.45 -3.30
C ASN A 82 32.46 -20.53 -2.06
N GLY A 83 33.33 -19.53 -1.88
CA GLY A 83 34.13 -19.39 -0.65
C GLY A 83 35.21 -20.46 -0.48
N MET A 84 35.74 -21.03 -1.58
CA MET A 84 36.84 -21.99 -1.57
C MET A 84 37.93 -21.57 -2.56
N SER A 85 39.19 -21.71 -2.14
CA SER A 85 40.37 -21.69 -3.00
C SER A 85 40.47 -22.94 -3.88
N ASP A 86 41.24 -22.86 -4.97
CA ASP A 86 41.47 -24.01 -5.85
C ASP A 86 42.15 -25.19 -5.15
N SER A 87 43.02 -24.92 -4.16
CA SER A 87 43.63 -25.94 -3.31
C SER A 87 42.62 -26.68 -2.44
N GLU A 88 41.65 -25.98 -1.84
CA GLU A 88 40.59 -26.61 -1.04
C GLU A 88 39.65 -27.42 -1.93
N ARG A 89 39.31 -26.92 -3.13
CA ARG A 89 38.51 -27.65 -4.12
C ARG A 89 39.21 -28.93 -4.60
N ALA A 90 40.52 -28.88 -4.79
CA ALA A 90 41.31 -30.02 -5.25
C ALA A 90 41.55 -31.07 -4.14
N ALA A 91 41.63 -30.63 -2.88
CA ALA A 91 41.80 -31.52 -1.72
C ALA A 91 40.49 -32.19 -1.27
N LEU A 92 39.33 -31.62 -1.60
CA LEU A 92 38.03 -32.13 -1.19
C LEU A 92 37.65 -33.44 -1.93
N SER A 93 37.48 -34.53 -1.17
CA SER A 93 37.00 -35.81 -1.72
C SER A 93 35.55 -35.74 -2.16
N VAL A 94 35.23 -36.35 -3.30
CA VAL A 94 33.86 -36.41 -3.87
C VAL A 94 32.91 -37.20 -2.97
N ASP A 95 33.42 -38.20 -2.24
CA ASP A 95 32.64 -39.05 -1.32
C ASP A 95 32.56 -38.47 0.11
N SER A 96 33.02 -37.22 0.31
CA SER A 96 32.96 -36.56 1.62
C SER A 96 31.57 -35.96 1.91
N GLU A 97 31.19 -35.94 3.18
CA GLU A 97 29.97 -35.27 3.65
C GLU A 97 29.94 -33.80 3.24
N GLU A 98 31.04 -33.08 3.41
CA GLU A 98 31.18 -31.66 3.01
C GLU A 98 30.90 -31.45 1.50
N TYR A 99 31.36 -32.35 0.63
CA TYR A 99 31.06 -32.27 -0.80
C TYR A 99 29.55 -32.38 -1.07
N HIS A 100 28.87 -33.32 -0.41
CA HIS A 100 27.42 -33.47 -0.53
C HIS A 100 26.65 -32.26 0.04
N LEU A 101 27.09 -31.71 1.17
CA LEU A 101 26.54 -30.50 1.78
C LEU A 101 26.67 -29.29 0.85
N ARG A 102 27.85 -29.07 0.24
CA ARG A 102 28.07 -28.00 -0.74
C ARG A 102 27.21 -28.15 -1.98
N VAL A 103 27.06 -29.38 -2.51
CA VAL A 103 26.16 -29.68 -3.64
C VAL A 103 24.70 -29.41 -3.29
N PHE A 104 24.28 -29.75 -2.07
CA PHE A 104 22.93 -29.49 -1.56
C PHE A 104 22.66 -27.99 -1.41
N GLY A 105 23.53 -27.25 -0.72
CA GLY A 105 23.42 -25.81 -0.54
C GLY A 105 23.44 -25.05 -1.86
N SER A 106 24.31 -25.41 -2.80
CA SER A 106 24.30 -24.88 -4.18
C SER A 106 22.93 -24.99 -4.86
N LYS A 107 22.26 -26.14 -4.73
CA LYS A 107 20.90 -26.33 -5.27
C LYS A 107 19.87 -25.47 -4.54
N ILE A 108 19.94 -25.43 -3.20
CA ILE A 108 19.06 -24.56 -2.41
C ILE A 108 19.21 -23.09 -2.79
N GLN A 109 20.42 -22.57 -3.04
CA GLN A 109 20.61 -21.17 -3.39
C GLN A 109 19.90 -20.79 -4.71
N VAL A 110 19.93 -21.66 -5.73
CA VAL A 110 19.21 -21.42 -7.00
C VAL A 110 17.69 -21.39 -6.76
N ILE A 111 17.15 -22.32 -5.97
CA ILE A 111 15.72 -22.36 -5.62
C ILE A 111 15.34 -21.16 -4.73
N GLY A 112 16.23 -20.76 -3.82
CA GLY A 112 16.10 -19.61 -2.93
C GLY A 112 15.93 -18.32 -3.72
N TRP A 113 16.82 -18.03 -4.66
CA TRP A 113 16.69 -16.89 -5.57
C TRP A 113 15.37 -16.90 -6.35
N THR A 114 14.95 -18.07 -6.87
CA THR A 114 13.65 -18.19 -7.56
C THR A 114 12.48 -17.89 -6.63
N SER A 115 12.47 -18.47 -5.42
CA SER A 115 11.40 -18.25 -4.43
C SER A 115 11.31 -16.78 -3.99
N TYR A 116 12.46 -16.11 -3.81
CA TYR A 116 12.57 -14.69 -3.49
C TYR A 116 12.03 -13.81 -4.62
N VAL A 117 12.43 -14.05 -5.87
CA VAL A 117 11.94 -13.30 -7.04
C VAL A 117 10.42 -13.45 -7.21
N CYS A 118 9.89 -14.66 -7.01
CA CYS A 118 8.44 -14.92 -6.99
C CYS A 118 7.72 -14.19 -5.84
N LEU A 119 8.27 -14.21 -4.62
CA LEU A 119 7.70 -13.52 -3.46
C LEU A 119 7.61 -12.01 -3.69
N ILE A 120 8.76 -11.38 -4.01
CA ILE A 120 8.86 -9.93 -4.20
C ILE A 120 8.00 -9.49 -5.39
N GLY A 121 7.99 -10.25 -6.50
CA GLY A 121 7.10 -9.99 -7.63
C GLY A 121 5.61 -10.04 -7.26
N THR A 122 5.20 -11.03 -6.47
CA THR A 122 3.81 -11.19 -6.00
C THR A 122 3.39 -10.03 -5.08
N LEU A 123 4.26 -9.62 -4.15
CA LEU A 123 4.01 -8.48 -3.25
C LEU A 123 3.91 -7.15 -4.03
N LYS A 124 4.83 -6.90 -4.97
CA LYS A 124 4.80 -5.71 -5.85
C LYS A 124 3.53 -5.68 -6.72
N THR A 125 3.09 -6.84 -7.20
CA THR A 125 1.80 -7.01 -7.92
C THR A 125 0.61 -6.69 -7.01
N ALA A 126 0.61 -7.18 -5.76
CA ALA A 126 -0.46 -6.89 -4.79
C ALA A 126 -0.54 -5.39 -4.43
N VAL A 127 0.60 -4.70 -4.33
CA VAL A 127 0.65 -3.23 -4.14
C VAL A 127 0.06 -2.49 -5.35
N LEU A 128 0.34 -2.93 -6.58
CA LEU A 128 -0.26 -2.35 -7.79
C LEU A 128 -1.78 -2.56 -7.87
N VAL A 129 -2.29 -3.74 -7.49
CA VAL A 129 -3.74 -3.99 -7.39
C VAL A 129 -4.37 -3.12 -6.30
N PHE A 130 -3.70 -2.94 -5.16
CA PHE A 130 -4.13 -1.99 -4.12
C PHE A 130 -4.17 -0.54 -4.64
N TYR A 131 -3.20 -0.12 -5.44
CA TYR A 131 -3.22 1.21 -6.08
C TYR A 131 -4.37 1.36 -7.08
N MET A 132 -4.68 0.33 -7.89
CA MET A 132 -5.87 0.35 -8.78
C MET A 132 -7.14 0.64 -7.96
N ARG A 133 -7.32 -0.06 -6.84
CA ARG A 133 -8.42 0.16 -5.91
C ARG A 133 -8.42 1.55 -5.28
N LEU A 134 -7.25 2.08 -4.93
CA LEU A 134 -7.15 3.40 -4.32
C LEU A 134 -7.60 4.52 -5.28
N ILE A 135 -7.35 4.34 -6.59
CA ILE A 135 -7.74 5.28 -7.64
C ILE A 135 -9.16 5.05 -8.21
N GLU A 136 -9.92 4.06 -7.72
CA GLU A 136 -11.34 3.94 -8.10
C GLU A 136 -12.08 5.25 -7.73
N GLY A 137 -12.71 5.85 -8.75
CA GLY A 137 -13.33 7.17 -8.69
C GLY A 137 -12.44 8.36 -9.08
N LEU A 138 -11.16 8.15 -9.44
CA LEU A 138 -10.28 9.20 -10.00
C LEU A 138 -10.16 9.11 -11.53
N SER A 139 -9.56 10.15 -12.14
CA SER A 139 -9.40 10.23 -13.60
C SER A 139 -8.60 9.06 -14.19
N LYS A 140 -9.05 8.54 -15.34
CA LYS A 140 -8.39 7.45 -16.09
C LYS A 140 -6.89 7.69 -16.35
N LYS A 141 -6.45 8.96 -16.39
CA LYS A 141 -5.04 9.37 -16.52
C LYS A 141 -4.11 8.76 -15.45
N TYR A 142 -4.61 8.50 -14.24
CA TYR A 142 -3.81 7.88 -13.18
C TYR A 142 -3.62 6.36 -13.38
N GLY A 143 -4.60 5.67 -13.99
CA GLY A 143 -4.55 4.22 -14.22
C GLY A 143 -3.44 3.80 -15.19
N ILE A 144 -3.10 4.63 -16.17
CA ILE A 144 -2.01 4.37 -17.13
C ILE A 144 -0.68 4.14 -16.40
N ARG A 145 -0.39 4.89 -15.33
CA ARG A 145 0.84 4.74 -14.54
C ARG A 145 0.89 3.40 -13.82
N ILE A 146 -0.25 2.91 -13.34
CA ILE A 146 -0.31 1.62 -12.64
C ILE A 146 -0.13 0.46 -13.64
N TRP A 147 -0.69 0.58 -14.85
CA TRP A 147 -0.44 -0.37 -15.95
C TRP A 147 1.01 -0.40 -16.41
N ILE A 148 1.69 0.76 -16.51
CA ILE A 148 3.13 0.81 -16.73
C ILE A 148 3.88 0.11 -15.58
N GLY A 149 3.43 0.30 -14.33
CA GLY A 149 3.95 -0.41 -13.16
C GLY A 149 3.83 -1.93 -13.26
N PHE A 150 2.69 -2.46 -13.71
CA PHE A 150 2.54 -3.91 -13.97
C PHE A 150 3.51 -4.39 -15.04
N GLY A 151 3.69 -3.66 -16.14
CA GLY A 151 4.67 -3.98 -17.18
C GLY A 151 6.12 -3.96 -16.67
N LEU A 152 6.46 -3.01 -15.80
CA LEU A 152 7.79 -2.90 -15.18
C LEU A 152 8.06 -4.07 -14.21
N VAL A 153 7.09 -4.42 -13.35
CA VAL A 153 7.22 -5.56 -12.43
C VAL A 153 7.29 -6.88 -13.20
N ALA A 154 6.47 -7.07 -14.23
CA ALA A 154 6.51 -8.28 -15.06
C ALA A 154 7.84 -8.43 -15.83
N SER A 155 8.34 -7.36 -16.42
CA SER A 155 9.60 -7.39 -17.19
C SER A 155 10.84 -7.62 -16.30
N THR A 156 10.89 -6.98 -15.13
CA THR A 156 11.99 -7.18 -14.16
C THR A 156 11.93 -8.54 -13.48
N PHE A 157 10.74 -9.07 -13.19
CA PHE A 157 10.54 -10.46 -12.78
C PHE A 157 11.09 -11.44 -13.83
N LEU A 158 10.67 -11.28 -15.08
CA LEU A 158 11.10 -12.15 -16.18
C LEU A 158 12.61 -12.07 -16.43
N ALA A 159 13.19 -10.87 -16.42
CA ALA A 159 14.64 -10.68 -16.54
C ALA A 159 15.42 -11.37 -15.41
N SER A 160 14.90 -11.31 -14.17
CA SER A 160 15.50 -11.99 -13.01
C SER A 160 15.44 -13.51 -13.16
N ILE A 161 14.29 -14.08 -13.54
CA ILE A 161 14.14 -15.53 -13.79
C ILE A 161 15.03 -16.00 -14.94
N ILE A 162 15.07 -15.27 -16.07
CA ILE A 162 15.96 -15.58 -17.20
C ILE A 162 17.42 -15.55 -16.76
N THR A 163 17.80 -14.64 -15.87
CA THR A 163 19.18 -14.56 -15.36
C THR A 163 19.52 -15.76 -14.46
N ILE A 164 18.63 -16.15 -13.55
CA ILE A 164 18.83 -17.28 -12.63
C ILE A 164 19.03 -18.61 -13.38
N TYR A 165 18.27 -18.87 -14.44
CA TYR A 165 18.37 -20.13 -15.20
C TYR A 165 19.27 -20.04 -16.45
N GLY A 166 19.58 -18.83 -16.91
CA GLY A 166 20.27 -18.59 -18.18
C GLY A 166 21.76 -18.23 -18.05
N ALA A 167 22.19 -17.64 -16.92
CA ALA A 167 23.55 -17.11 -16.76
C ALA A 167 24.63 -18.20 -16.75
N CYS A 168 24.42 -19.29 -16.01
CA CYS A 168 25.37 -20.39 -15.94
C CYS A 168 25.12 -21.45 -17.02
N ARG A 169 26.15 -21.75 -17.83
CA ARG A 169 26.08 -22.75 -18.92
C ARG A 169 27.30 -23.69 -18.90
N PRO A 170 27.10 -25.03 -18.95
CA PRO A 170 25.83 -25.74 -18.76
C PRO A 170 25.27 -25.57 -17.33
N PHE A 171 23.95 -25.68 -17.18
CA PHE A 171 23.25 -25.43 -15.91
C PHE A 171 23.76 -26.29 -14.73
N ALA A 172 24.26 -27.50 -15.02
CA ALA A 172 24.84 -28.40 -14.01
C ALA A 172 26.06 -27.81 -13.26
N LYS A 173 26.72 -26.78 -13.80
CA LYS A 173 27.83 -26.08 -13.12
C LYS A 173 27.40 -25.34 -11.84
N TYR A 174 26.10 -25.09 -11.61
CA TYR A 174 25.63 -24.50 -10.35
C TYR A 174 25.96 -25.32 -9.10
N TRP A 175 26.15 -26.63 -9.26
CA TRP A 175 26.53 -27.56 -8.18
C TRP A 175 27.84 -28.31 -8.50
N GLN A 176 28.68 -27.75 -9.38
CA GLN A 176 30.06 -28.21 -9.56
C GLN A 176 30.95 -27.58 -8.48
N ILE A 177 31.77 -28.39 -7.80
CA ILE A 177 32.68 -27.94 -6.74
C ILE A 177 34.12 -27.82 -7.26
N ASN A 178 34.59 -28.82 -8.01
CA ASN A 178 35.93 -28.91 -8.59
C ASN A 178 35.81 -29.38 -10.06
N PRO A 179 36.49 -28.76 -11.06
CA PRO A 179 37.21 -27.48 -10.98
C PRO A 179 36.28 -26.31 -10.64
N ASP A 180 36.82 -25.12 -10.31
CA ASP A 180 35.99 -23.94 -10.06
C ASP A 180 35.08 -23.65 -11.27
N PRO A 181 33.73 -23.65 -11.11
CA PRO A 181 32.83 -23.30 -12.20
C PRO A 181 32.84 -21.79 -12.52
N GLY A 182 33.52 -20.97 -11.71
CA GLY A 182 33.62 -19.52 -11.85
C GLY A 182 32.40 -18.79 -11.30
N ASN A 183 32.57 -17.50 -10.96
CA ASN A 183 31.57 -16.71 -10.24
C ASN A 183 30.15 -16.74 -10.86
N VAL A 184 30.03 -16.77 -12.19
CA VAL A 184 28.72 -16.82 -12.90
C VAL A 184 27.87 -18.04 -12.50
N CYS A 185 28.53 -19.13 -12.10
CA CYS A 185 27.91 -20.40 -11.68
C CYS A 185 27.95 -20.63 -10.15
N GLN A 186 28.42 -19.66 -9.37
CA GLN A 186 28.43 -19.73 -7.91
C GLN A 186 27.15 -19.09 -7.35
N GLY A 187 26.06 -19.86 -7.25
CA GLY A 187 24.70 -19.35 -7.03
C GLY A 187 24.52 -18.39 -5.84
N ALA A 188 25.30 -18.56 -4.77
CA ALA A 188 25.29 -17.68 -3.60
C ALA A 188 25.82 -16.25 -3.87
N VAL A 189 26.75 -16.09 -4.84
CA VAL A 189 27.51 -14.85 -5.09
C VAL A 189 27.58 -14.47 -6.58
N ALA A 190 26.74 -15.07 -7.41
CA ALA A 190 26.79 -14.91 -8.87
C ALA A 190 26.46 -13.47 -9.28
N ARG A 191 27.48 -12.73 -9.74
CA ARG A 191 27.37 -11.31 -10.11
C ARG A 191 26.15 -11.01 -11.02
N PRO A 192 25.83 -11.81 -12.07
CA PRO A 192 24.65 -11.55 -12.89
C PRO A 192 23.34 -11.56 -12.09
N ILE A 193 23.14 -12.58 -11.24
CA ILE A 193 21.92 -12.72 -10.42
C ILE A 193 21.82 -11.55 -9.43
N VAL A 194 22.92 -11.24 -8.73
CA VAL A 194 22.97 -10.16 -7.74
C VAL A 194 22.66 -8.81 -8.37
N TRP A 195 23.33 -8.45 -9.47
CA TRP A 195 23.12 -7.16 -10.14
C TRP A 195 21.74 -7.04 -10.79
N VAL A 196 21.27 -8.06 -11.51
CA VAL A 196 19.95 -8.00 -12.16
C VAL A 196 18.83 -7.92 -11.13
N THR A 197 18.87 -8.71 -10.05
CA THR A 197 17.83 -8.65 -9.00
C THR A 197 17.88 -7.34 -8.22
N PHE A 198 19.07 -6.79 -7.94
CA PHE A 198 19.22 -5.48 -7.29
C PHE A 198 18.65 -4.34 -8.14
N ILE A 199 19.10 -4.22 -9.39
CA ILE A 199 18.64 -3.16 -10.31
C ILE A 199 17.13 -3.28 -10.53
N SER A 200 16.63 -4.50 -10.72
CA SER A 200 15.20 -4.80 -10.83
C SER A 200 14.40 -4.33 -9.61
N SER A 201 14.89 -4.60 -8.40
CA SER A 201 14.20 -4.19 -7.17
C SER A 201 14.19 -2.68 -7.01
N VAL A 202 15.36 -2.02 -7.13
CA VAL A 202 15.51 -0.56 -7.03
C VAL A 202 14.63 0.18 -8.03
N LEU A 203 14.64 -0.21 -9.31
CA LEU A 203 13.83 0.44 -10.34
C LEU A 203 12.32 0.29 -10.07
N THR A 204 11.89 -0.90 -9.65
CA THR A 204 10.47 -1.12 -9.32
C THR A 204 10.05 -0.39 -8.04
N ASP A 205 10.87 -0.35 -7.00
CA ASP A 205 10.53 0.33 -5.74
C ASP A 205 10.44 1.85 -5.91
N ILE A 206 11.42 2.46 -6.59
CA ILE A 206 11.37 3.88 -6.95
C ILE A 206 10.10 4.19 -7.76
N TYR A 207 9.74 3.33 -8.73
CA TYR A 207 8.53 3.53 -9.52
C TYR A 207 7.25 3.45 -8.67
N LEU A 208 7.13 2.43 -7.79
CA LEU A 208 5.98 2.23 -6.91
C LEU A 208 5.81 3.36 -5.89
N ILE A 209 6.91 3.96 -5.43
CA ILE A 209 6.93 5.17 -4.59
C ILE A 209 6.39 6.40 -5.36
N MET A 210 6.75 6.53 -6.64
CA MET A 210 6.38 7.68 -7.48
C MET A 210 4.91 7.67 -7.95
N ILE A 211 4.22 6.51 -7.97
CA ILE A 211 2.80 6.41 -8.36
C ILE A 211 1.88 7.32 -7.50
N PRO A 212 1.85 7.23 -6.16
CA PRO A 212 0.95 8.01 -5.33
C PRO A 212 1.31 9.50 -5.19
N ILE A 213 2.57 9.91 -5.39
CA ILE A 213 3.02 11.28 -5.09
C ILE A 213 2.20 12.36 -5.84
N PRO A 214 2.00 12.29 -7.18
CA PRO A 214 1.22 13.31 -7.89
C PRO A 214 -0.28 13.26 -7.58
N MET A 215 -0.80 12.13 -7.09
CA MET A 215 -2.18 12.01 -6.63
C MET A 215 -2.36 12.70 -5.26
N LEU A 216 -1.37 12.59 -4.38
CA LEU A 216 -1.36 13.22 -3.05
C LEU A 216 -1.33 14.75 -3.09
N TRP A 217 -0.71 15.33 -4.12
CA TRP A 217 -0.66 16.80 -4.31
C TRP A 217 -1.84 17.35 -5.11
N GLY A 218 -2.32 16.62 -6.13
CA GLY A 218 -3.35 17.12 -7.06
C GLY A 218 -4.81 16.92 -6.64
N THR A 219 -5.12 16.29 -5.50
CA THR A 219 -6.50 15.89 -5.17
C THR A 219 -6.82 16.03 -3.67
N ARG A 220 -8.01 16.58 -3.36
CA ARG A 220 -8.59 16.60 -2.00
C ARG A 220 -9.04 15.20 -1.56
N LEU A 221 -8.09 14.31 -1.30
CA LEU A 221 -8.36 12.96 -0.81
C LEU A 221 -8.85 12.99 0.65
N LYS A 222 -9.83 12.15 0.98
CA LYS A 222 -10.25 11.89 2.37
C LYS A 222 -9.02 11.44 3.19
N LEU A 223 -8.87 11.94 4.42
CA LEU A 223 -7.67 11.76 5.27
C LEU A 223 -7.16 10.30 5.36
N ALA A 224 -8.07 9.33 5.39
CA ALA A 224 -7.71 7.90 5.39
C ALA A 224 -6.94 7.45 4.13
N LYS A 225 -7.32 7.92 2.93
CA LYS A 225 -6.58 7.64 1.67
C LYS A 225 -5.19 8.29 1.70
N LYS A 226 -5.06 9.49 2.30
CA LYS A 226 -3.79 10.20 2.45
C LYS A 226 -2.82 9.43 3.36
N ILE A 227 -3.26 9.02 4.55
CA ILE A 227 -2.43 8.26 5.50
C ILE A 227 -2.02 6.90 4.92
N ALA A 228 -2.94 6.16 4.29
CA ALA A 228 -2.62 4.88 3.66
C ALA A 228 -1.53 5.03 2.58
N ALA A 229 -1.60 6.05 1.74
CA ALA A 229 -0.58 6.33 0.73
C ALA A 229 0.77 6.75 1.34
N THR A 230 0.78 7.54 2.42
CA THR A 230 2.02 7.89 3.15
C THR A 230 2.69 6.67 3.78
N ILE A 231 1.90 5.72 4.32
CA ILE A 231 2.42 4.47 4.88
C ILE A 231 3.11 3.62 3.80
N VAL A 232 2.48 3.43 2.64
CA VAL A 232 3.10 2.67 1.51
C VAL A 232 4.34 3.38 0.97
N LEU A 233 4.35 4.72 0.96
CA LEU A 233 5.51 5.49 0.52
C LEU A 233 6.71 5.32 1.47
N GLY A 234 6.50 5.47 2.78
CA GLY A 234 7.56 5.27 3.78
C GLY A 234 8.08 3.83 3.82
N ALA A 235 7.18 2.86 3.62
CA ALA A 235 7.52 1.46 3.44
C ALA A 235 8.48 1.18 2.28
N GLY A 236 8.19 1.74 1.09
CA GLY A 236 9.04 1.56 -0.09
C GLY A 236 10.47 2.06 0.13
N VAL A 237 10.64 3.17 0.86
CA VAL A 237 11.96 3.69 1.22
C VAL A 237 12.73 2.72 2.13
N PHE A 238 12.06 2.06 3.07
CA PHE A 238 12.70 1.05 3.91
C PHE A 238 13.13 -0.19 3.11
N VAL A 239 12.26 -0.70 2.21
CA VAL A 239 12.58 -1.85 1.34
C VAL A 239 13.79 -1.52 0.46
N LEU A 240 13.85 -0.31 -0.10
CA LEU A 240 15.00 0.18 -0.87
C LEU A 240 16.32 0.12 -0.07
N ILE A 241 16.30 0.52 1.20
CA ILE A 241 17.46 0.44 2.10
C ILE A 241 17.89 -1.01 2.34
N CYS A 242 16.95 -1.94 2.54
CA CYS A 242 17.28 -3.36 2.68
C CYS A 242 17.90 -3.95 1.40
N SER A 243 17.33 -3.63 0.23
CA SER A 243 17.85 -4.02 -1.09
C SER A 243 19.28 -3.50 -1.32
N LEU A 244 19.57 -2.28 -0.88
CA LEU A 244 20.92 -1.69 -0.90
C LEU A 244 21.89 -2.44 0.02
N LEU A 245 21.54 -2.61 1.29
CA LEU A 245 22.39 -3.30 2.28
C LEU A 245 22.72 -4.74 1.85
N LYS A 246 21.70 -5.50 1.43
CA LYS A 246 21.87 -6.85 0.87
C LYS A 246 22.92 -6.89 -0.23
N THR A 247 22.88 -5.93 -1.14
CA THR A 247 23.77 -5.88 -2.32
C THR A 247 25.18 -5.44 -1.96
N ILE A 248 25.31 -4.46 -1.05
CA ILE A 248 26.62 -4.02 -0.52
C ILE A 248 27.34 -5.20 0.14
N PHE A 249 26.65 -5.99 0.99
CA PHE A 249 27.30 -7.10 1.68
C PHE A 249 27.80 -8.20 0.74
N VAL A 250 27.05 -8.61 -0.30
CA VAL A 250 27.55 -9.59 -1.29
C VAL A 250 28.77 -9.09 -2.07
N ILE A 251 28.86 -7.77 -2.33
CA ILE A 251 29.92 -7.19 -3.16
C ILE A 251 31.19 -6.89 -2.35
N VAL A 252 31.04 -6.42 -1.11
CA VAL A 252 32.15 -5.95 -0.27
C VAL A 252 32.78 -7.06 0.57
N ASP A 253 32.00 -8.04 1.03
CA ASP A 253 32.51 -9.17 1.82
C ASP A 253 32.49 -10.46 0.99
N PRO A 254 33.64 -10.86 0.39
CA PRO A 254 33.71 -12.09 -0.41
C PRO A 254 33.65 -13.39 0.43
N ILE A 255 33.72 -13.30 1.76
CA ILE A 255 33.79 -14.46 2.66
C ILE A 255 32.44 -14.69 3.34
N HIS A 256 31.89 -13.69 4.06
CA HIS A 256 30.62 -13.81 4.79
C HIS A 256 29.45 -13.07 4.12
N GLY A 257 29.70 -12.34 3.02
CA GLY A 257 28.70 -11.49 2.37
C GLY A 257 27.46 -12.24 1.86
N ALA A 258 27.61 -13.49 1.43
CA ALA A 258 26.50 -14.33 0.99
C ALA A 258 25.53 -14.66 2.14
N GLU A 259 26.06 -15.01 3.31
CA GLU A 259 25.26 -15.32 4.50
C GLU A 259 24.55 -14.06 5.03
N LEU A 260 25.29 -12.96 5.15
CA LEU A 260 24.76 -11.68 5.60
C LEU A 260 23.69 -11.13 4.66
N ALA A 261 23.86 -11.32 3.35
CA ALA A 261 22.84 -11.00 2.36
C ALA A 261 21.59 -11.90 2.44
N GLY A 262 21.75 -13.18 2.79
CA GLY A 262 20.62 -14.07 3.09
C GLY A 262 19.81 -13.60 4.31
N ARG A 263 20.49 -13.16 5.38
CA ARG A 263 19.86 -12.54 6.56
C ARG A 263 19.10 -11.25 6.16
N TRP A 264 19.73 -10.35 5.40
CA TRP A 264 19.07 -9.13 4.93
C TRP A 264 17.91 -9.39 3.95
N GLY A 265 18.00 -10.39 3.06
CA GLY A 265 16.90 -10.81 2.19
C GLY A 265 15.70 -11.37 2.96
N THR A 266 15.92 -11.99 4.12
CA THR A 266 14.84 -12.43 5.03
C THR A 266 14.15 -11.22 5.68
N ARG A 267 14.92 -10.21 6.12
CA ARG A 267 14.39 -8.94 6.67
C ARG A 267 13.63 -8.13 5.61
N GLU A 268 14.15 -8.09 4.38
CA GLU A 268 13.52 -7.44 3.23
C GLU A 268 12.17 -8.09 2.89
N ALA A 269 12.12 -9.43 2.82
CA ALA A 269 10.89 -10.19 2.62
C ALA A 269 9.87 -9.93 3.74
N PHE A 270 10.31 -9.99 5.01
CA PHE A 270 9.46 -9.66 6.16
C PHE A 270 8.82 -8.28 6.03
N VAL A 271 9.62 -7.22 5.85
CA VAL A 271 9.06 -5.86 5.77
C VAL A 271 8.22 -5.67 4.51
N SER A 272 8.55 -6.31 3.39
CA SER A 272 7.71 -6.29 2.18
C SER A 272 6.32 -6.91 2.45
N VAL A 273 6.23 -8.00 3.21
CA VAL A 273 4.95 -8.59 3.63
C VAL A 273 4.20 -7.67 4.60
N ILE A 274 4.86 -7.15 5.64
CA ILE A 274 4.22 -6.25 6.62
C ILE A 274 3.64 -5.01 5.95
N THR A 275 4.42 -4.39 5.06
CA THR A 275 4.06 -3.13 4.41
C THR A 275 2.99 -3.29 3.34
N THR A 276 2.98 -4.41 2.60
CA THR A 276 1.87 -4.78 1.71
C THR A 276 0.57 -4.97 2.50
N ASN A 277 0.65 -5.51 3.73
CA ASN A 277 -0.50 -5.75 4.59
C ASN A 277 -1.09 -4.49 5.26
N LEU A 278 -0.22 -3.57 5.72
CA LEU A 278 -0.57 -2.43 6.60
C LEU A 278 -1.74 -1.54 6.13
N PRO A 279 -1.86 -1.14 4.85
CA PRO A 279 -2.91 -0.21 4.39
C PRO A 279 -4.33 -0.72 4.61
N MET A 280 -4.52 -2.04 4.55
CA MET A 280 -5.83 -2.68 4.75
C MET A 280 -6.16 -2.90 6.23
N ILE A 281 -5.16 -2.97 7.10
CA ILE A 281 -5.30 -3.15 8.55
C ILE A 281 -5.58 -1.81 9.26
N PHE A 282 -5.07 -0.71 8.70
CA PHE A 282 -5.18 0.64 9.28
C PHE A 282 -6.60 1.04 9.76
N PRO A 283 -7.71 0.76 9.04
CA PRO A 283 -9.06 1.08 9.52
C PRO A 283 -9.48 0.31 10.78
N LEU A 284 -9.06 -0.96 10.94
CA LEU A 284 -9.30 -1.72 12.16
C LEU A 284 -8.44 -1.21 13.31
N VAL A 285 -7.14 -1.02 13.08
CA VAL A 285 -6.22 -0.51 14.11
C VAL A 285 -6.68 0.85 14.62
N ARG A 286 -7.11 1.76 13.74
CA ARG A 286 -7.72 3.03 14.16
C ARG A 286 -8.94 2.83 15.08
N ASN A 287 -9.78 1.84 14.80
CA ASN A 287 -10.97 1.58 15.62
C ASN A 287 -10.66 0.87 16.95
N TRP A 288 -9.64 0.02 16.99
CA TRP A 288 -9.17 -0.64 18.22
C TRP A 288 -8.35 0.28 19.13
N LEU A 289 -7.62 1.26 18.55
CA LEU A 289 -6.81 2.22 19.31
C LEU A 289 -7.61 3.42 19.83
N LYS A 290 -8.79 3.74 19.27
CA LYS A 290 -9.71 4.78 19.79
C LYS A 290 -9.98 4.67 21.31
N PRO A 291 -10.37 3.51 21.88
CA PRO A 291 -10.60 3.40 23.33
C PRO A 291 -9.32 3.49 24.16
N ILE A 292 -8.15 3.18 23.61
CA ILE A 292 -6.87 3.12 24.35
C ILE A 292 -6.18 4.49 24.38
N PHE A 293 -6.15 5.22 23.26
CA PHE A 293 -5.45 6.49 23.11
C PHE A 293 -6.35 7.73 23.30
N GLY A 294 -7.65 7.51 23.57
CA GLY A 294 -8.64 8.56 23.71
C GLY A 294 -8.91 9.34 22.42
N SER A 295 -9.96 10.17 22.45
CA SER A 295 -10.35 10.99 21.30
C SER A 295 -9.30 12.05 20.91
N ALA A 296 -8.35 12.37 21.79
CA ALA A 296 -7.37 13.45 21.60
C ALA A 296 -6.39 13.20 20.44
N LEU A 297 -5.88 11.98 20.28
CA LEU A 297 -4.87 11.67 19.24
C LEU A 297 -5.46 11.47 17.83
N PHE A 298 -6.77 11.26 17.71
CA PHE A 298 -7.45 10.95 16.44
C PHE A 298 -8.59 11.91 16.08
N SER A 299 -8.78 12.99 16.85
CA SER A 299 -9.66 14.09 16.50
C SER A 299 -9.06 14.87 15.33
N SER A 300 -9.68 14.71 14.15
CA SER A 300 -9.46 15.64 13.05
C SER A 300 -10.11 16.96 13.47
N HIS A 301 -9.31 17.96 13.86
CA HIS A 301 -9.78 19.34 14.03
C HIS A 301 -10.42 19.83 12.72
N THR A 302 -11.73 19.67 12.59
CA THR A 302 -12.55 20.51 11.73
C THR A 302 -12.58 21.89 12.39
N PRO A 303 -12.02 22.96 11.78
CA PRO A 303 -12.17 24.30 12.33
C PRO A 303 -13.64 24.68 12.22
N SER A 304 -14.36 24.65 13.35
CA SER A 304 -15.75 25.07 13.42
C SER A 304 -15.82 26.57 13.20
N LYS A 305 -16.10 26.97 11.95
CA LYS A 305 -16.50 28.34 11.62
C LYS A 305 -17.92 28.61 12.14
N HIS A 306 -18.05 28.74 13.46
CA HIS A 306 -19.15 29.51 14.03
C HIS A 306 -18.70 30.99 14.08
N PRO A 307 -19.32 31.89 13.29
CA PRO A 307 -19.12 33.31 13.50
C PRO A 307 -19.75 33.69 14.86
N VAL A 308 -18.96 34.32 15.72
CA VAL A 308 -19.47 34.95 16.95
C VAL A 308 -20.33 36.16 16.56
N GLY A 309 -21.64 35.94 16.49
CA GLY A 309 -22.62 36.91 16.02
C GLY A 309 -23.44 37.55 17.15
N PHE A 310 -23.10 38.80 17.46
CA PHE A 310 -23.95 39.84 18.08
C PHE A 310 -24.66 39.54 19.41
N ARG A 311 -24.11 40.10 20.51
CA ARG A 311 -24.87 40.41 21.73
C ARG A 311 -25.48 41.81 21.58
N THR A 312 -26.80 41.92 21.48
CA THR A 312 -27.49 43.21 21.63
C THR A 312 -27.61 43.58 23.11
N ILE A 313 -27.28 44.82 23.45
CA ILE A 313 -27.49 45.41 24.78
C ILE A 313 -28.75 46.28 24.72
N GLY A 314 -29.69 46.10 25.66
CA GLY A 314 -30.77 47.06 25.94
C GLY A 314 -32.20 46.54 25.79
N GLY A 315 -33.09 47.01 26.67
CA GLY A 315 -34.54 46.74 26.65
C GLY A 315 -35.03 45.93 27.86
N GLY A 316 -35.77 46.57 28.77
CA GLY A 316 -36.31 45.93 29.98
C GLY A 316 -37.80 46.22 30.21
N TYR A 317 -38.28 45.80 31.38
CA TYR A 317 -39.61 46.05 31.98
C TYR A 317 -40.81 45.25 31.41
N ASP A 318 -41.06 44.08 31.99
CA ASP A 318 -42.19 43.82 32.92
C ASP A 318 -42.15 42.33 33.35
N GLY A 319 -42.67 41.89 34.49
CA GLY A 319 -43.54 42.59 35.43
C GLY A 319 -44.64 41.69 35.98
N SER A 320 -44.32 40.50 36.50
CA SER A 320 -45.24 39.75 37.36
C SER A 320 -44.55 38.75 38.29
N ASN A 321 -45.18 38.50 39.43
CA ASN A 321 -44.63 37.81 40.59
C ASN A 321 -45.41 36.51 40.85
N ARG A 322 -44.91 35.68 41.76
CA ARG A 322 -45.59 34.58 42.47
C ARG A 322 -45.76 33.19 41.82
N THR A 323 -44.90 32.28 42.30
CA THR A 323 -45.21 31.00 42.99
C THR A 323 -46.17 29.99 42.34
N GLY A 324 -45.65 28.78 42.04
CA GLY A 324 -46.46 27.60 41.73
C GLY A 324 -45.63 26.32 41.59
N ASP A 325 -45.85 25.40 42.52
CA ASP A 325 -45.20 24.10 42.77
C ASP A 325 -44.31 23.32 41.79
N ARG A 326 -43.34 22.69 42.46
CA ARG A 326 -42.70 21.39 42.18
C ARG A 326 -43.62 20.34 41.50
N ARG A 327 -43.15 19.76 40.40
CA ARG A 327 -42.68 18.34 40.33
C ARG A 327 -42.20 17.98 38.92
N GLY A 328 -40.98 17.46 38.82
CA GLY A 328 -40.50 16.77 37.63
C GLY A 328 -40.73 15.26 37.69
N ARG A 329 -40.46 14.59 36.54
CA ARG A 329 -40.43 13.12 36.22
C ARG A 329 -41.48 12.78 35.16
N SER A 330 -41.13 12.74 33.88
CA SER A 330 -40.40 11.67 33.17
C SER A 330 -41.13 10.32 33.17
N ASN A 331 -41.82 10.02 32.06
CA ASN A 331 -41.59 8.84 31.19
C ASN A 331 -42.59 8.91 30.01
N SER A 332 -42.12 8.96 28.77
CA SER A 332 -41.70 7.83 27.90
C SER A 332 -42.88 7.07 27.29
N ASN A 333 -42.91 7.00 25.95
CA ASN A 333 -43.09 5.76 25.18
C ASN A 333 -43.17 6.07 23.69
N HIS A 334 -42.15 5.68 22.92
CA HIS A 334 -42.36 5.06 21.62
C HIS A 334 -41.29 3.97 21.43
N LEU A 335 -41.75 2.77 21.10
CA LEU A 335 -40.89 1.59 21.00
C LEU A 335 -39.98 1.66 19.78
N ALA A 336 -38.80 1.05 19.92
CA ALA A 336 -37.92 0.77 18.80
C ALA A 336 -38.40 -0.47 18.01
N VAL A 337 -38.23 -0.41 16.69
CA VAL A 337 -37.79 -1.57 15.90
C VAL A 337 -36.51 -1.13 15.18
N SER A 338 -35.42 -1.84 15.43
CA SER A 338 -34.09 -1.51 14.93
C SER A 338 -33.78 -2.25 13.62
N GLY A 339 -33.11 -1.59 12.68
CA GLY A 339 -32.79 -2.18 11.35
C GLY A 339 -31.57 -1.60 10.63
N LEU A 340 -30.70 -0.88 11.34
CA LEU A 340 -29.32 -0.50 10.94
C LEU A 340 -29.13 0.16 9.55
N SER A 341 -29.43 1.46 9.43
CA SER A 341 -28.76 2.32 8.44
C SER A 341 -27.50 2.93 9.06
N VAL A 342 -26.36 2.78 8.38
CA VAL A 342 -25.09 3.41 8.77
C VAL A 342 -25.15 4.88 8.40
N THR A 343 -24.75 5.76 9.32
CA THR A 343 -24.77 7.23 9.19
C THR A 343 -24.19 7.73 7.86
N GLU A 344 -25.06 8.05 6.92
CA GLU A 344 -24.80 9.04 5.88
C GLU A 344 -25.09 10.44 6.44
N SER A 345 -24.14 11.36 6.27
CA SER A 345 -24.37 12.77 6.55
C SER A 345 -25.01 13.40 5.31
N GLU A 346 -26.33 13.60 5.33
CA GLU A 346 -27.00 14.41 4.31
C GLU A 346 -26.56 15.88 4.43
N GLU A 347 -25.77 16.36 3.47
CA GLU A 347 -25.70 17.79 3.17
C GLU A 347 -26.90 18.18 2.30
N ARG A 348 -28.00 18.62 2.93
CA ARG A 348 -29.09 19.32 2.24
C ARG A 348 -29.09 20.80 2.61
N ILE A 349 -28.53 21.63 1.73
CA ILE A 349 -28.76 23.07 1.71
C ILE A 349 -29.40 23.41 0.36
N PHE A 350 -30.72 23.57 0.34
CA PHE A 350 -31.43 24.61 -0.42
C PHE A 350 -32.93 24.58 -0.09
N GLN A 351 -33.61 25.70 -0.35
CA GLN A 351 -35.06 25.93 -0.26
C GLN A 351 -35.69 26.02 1.15
N ASN A 352 -35.63 27.23 1.71
CA ASN A 352 -36.75 27.80 2.47
C ASN A 352 -37.38 28.92 1.63
N VAL A 353 -38.27 28.56 0.69
CA VAL A 353 -39.27 29.50 0.15
C VAL A 353 -40.61 29.08 0.72
N LYS A 354 -41.18 29.95 1.54
CA LYS A 354 -42.45 29.72 2.22
C LYS A 354 -43.59 30.10 1.27
N MET A 355 -44.19 29.12 0.59
CA MET A 355 -45.49 29.33 -0.04
C MET A 355 -46.57 29.26 1.04
N GLN A 356 -47.40 30.30 1.11
CA GLN A 356 -48.70 30.29 1.79
C GLN A 356 -49.73 30.74 0.74
N ASP A 357 -50.94 30.18 0.84
CA ASP A 357 -51.95 30.17 -0.23
C ASP A 357 -52.34 31.54 -0.80
N ILE A 358 -52.78 31.53 -2.07
CA ILE A 358 -54.03 32.18 -2.49
C ILE A 358 -54.54 31.56 -3.82
N SER A 359 -55.86 31.62 -3.99
CA SER A 359 -56.71 30.80 -4.86
C SER A 359 -56.55 30.97 -6.37
N ILE A 360 -56.76 29.87 -7.10
CA ILE A 360 -57.13 29.89 -8.53
C ILE A 360 -58.62 30.21 -8.66
N HIS A 361 -58.96 31.33 -9.31
CA HIS A 361 -60.29 31.55 -9.88
C HIS A 361 -60.18 31.77 -11.38
N SER A 362 -61.03 31.11 -12.14
CA SER A 362 -61.13 31.18 -13.60
C SER A 362 -62.04 32.33 -14.04
N GLU A 363 -61.55 33.18 -14.94
CA GLU A 363 -62.39 34.17 -15.65
C GLU A 363 -62.99 33.59 -16.95
N PRO A 364 -64.24 33.94 -17.30
CA PRO A 364 -64.74 33.94 -18.67
C PRO A 364 -64.53 35.32 -19.33
N ALA A 365 -64.40 35.35 -20.66
CA ALA A 365 -64.10 36.57 -21.41
C ALA A 365 -65.34 37.35 -21.86
N SER A 366 -65.29 38.69 -21.78
CA SER A 366 -65.90 39.61 -22.78
C SER A 366 -65.62 41.11 -22.51
N GLU A 367 -65.02 41.78 -23.50
CA GLU A 367 -65.21 43.17 -23.96
C GLU A 367 -65.17 44.43 -23.05
N LEU A 368 -64.65 45.50 -23.70
CA LEU A 368 -64.94 46.95 -23.57
C LEU A 368 -64.00 47.91 -22.79
N GLN A 369 -63.73 49.04 -23.47
CA GLN A 369 -63.31 50.38 -23.02
C GLN A 369 -61.93 50.66 -22.34
N ARG A 370 -61.18 51.58 -22.97
CA ARG A 370 -60.04 52.40 -22.43
C ARG A 370 -60.59 53.52 -21.49
N PRO A 371 -59.79 54.25 -20.64
CA PRO A 371 -58.44 54.77 -20.94
C PRO A 371 -57.38 54.91 -19.80
N GLN A 372 -56.13 55.12 -20.26
CA GLN A 372 -55.00 55.89 -19.66
C GLN A 372 -54.76 55.95 -18.14
N GLU A 373 -53.63 55.38 -17.69
CA GLU A 373 -52.71 56.06 -16.76
C GLU A 373 -51.24 55.65 -17.01
N ILE A 374 -50.28 56.36 -16.41
CA ILE A 374 -48.88 56.45 -16.88
C ILE A 374 -48.01 55.27 -16.41
N LEU A 375 -47.36 54.58 -17.34
CA LEU A 375 -46.36 53.55 -17.04
C LEU A 375 -44.94 54.14 -17.08
N VAL A 376 -44.27 54.22 -15.92
CA VAL A 376 -42.83 54.52 -15.84
C VAL A 376 -42.05 53.20 -15.90
N ASN A 377 -41.32 52.97 -16.99
CA ASN A 377 -40.55 51.75 -17.19
C ASN A 377 -39.09 51.97 -16.75
N THR A 378 -38.69 51.43 -15.60
CA THR A 378 -37.28 51.41 -15.14
C THR A 378 -36.62 50.08 -15.52
N GLU A 379 -36.07 50.05 -16.72
CA GLU A 379 -35.36 48.88 -17.25
C GLU A 379 -33.95 48.79 -16.63
N PHE A 380 -33.68 47.73 -15.86
CA PHE A 380 -32.38 47.47 -15.26
C PHE A 380 -31.62 46.40 -16.07
N SER A 381 -30.65 46.84 -16.87
CA SER A 381 -29.73 45.94 -17.57
C SER A 381 -28.64 45.43 -16.63
N MET A 382 -28.47 44.11 -16.55
CA MET A 382 -27.40 43.46 -15.79
C MET A 382 -26.50 42.66 -16.74
N THR A 383 -25.32 43.20 -17.03
CA THR A 383 -24.31 42.55 -17.90
C THR A 383 -23.53 41.48 -17.13
N GLU A 384 -23.71 40.21 -17.49
CA GLU A 384 -22.90 39.09 -17.00
C GLU A 384 -21.69 38.86 -17.92
N GLU A 385 -20.49 39.31 -17.53
CA GLU A 385 -19.26 38.99 -18.27
C GLU A 385 -18.85 37.53 -18.05
N ARG A 386 -19.01 36.69 -19.07
CA ARG A 386 -18.37 35.36 -19.13
C ARG A 386 -17.14 35.38 -20.03
N TYR A 387 -15.96 35.29 -19.42
CA TYR A 387 -14.75 34.88 -20.13
C TYR A 387 -14.89 33.43 -20.59
N MET A 388 -15.11 33.22 -21.89
CA MET A 388 -15.02 31.91 -22.54
C MET A 388 -13.72 31.79 -23.34
N GLN A 389 -13.12 30.60 -23.27
CA GLN A 389 -11.76 30.33 -23.68
C GLN A 389 -11.66 30.13 -25.20
N ASN A 390 -10.61 30.69 -25.80
CA ASN A 390 -10.45 30.80 -27.25
C ASN A 390 -10.36 29.42 -27.95
N GLY A 391 -11.16 29.23 -29.01
CA GLY A 391 -11.10 28.06 -29.88
C GLY A 391 -11.95 28.29 -31.14
N ARG A 392 -11.33 28.71 -32.24
CA ARG A 392 -12.04 28.98 -33.50
C ARG A 392 -11.17 28.66 -34.72
N GLU A 393 -11.39 27.49 -35.31
CA GLU A 393 -11.02 27.24 -36.71
C GLU A 393 -12.08 27.86 -37.64
N ASN A 394 -11.62 28.34 -38.81
CA ASN A 394 -12.25 28.30 -40.14
C ASN A 394 -13.77 28.67 -40.25
N ALA A 395 -14.23 29.60 -41.10
CA ALA A 395 -13.82 29.84 -42.48
C ALA A 395 -14.60 31.02 -43.14
N ARG A 396 -14.07 31.62 -44.23
CA ARG A 396 -14.78 32.41 -45.29
C ARG A 396 -15.41 33.75 -44.80
N ARG A 397 -15.65 34.84 -45.56
CA ARG A 397 -15.45 35.36 -46.96
C ARG A 397 -15.79 36.88 -46.88
N VAL A 398 -15.42 37.84 -47.76
CA VAL A 398 -14.42 37.96 -48.86
C VAL A 398 -14.24 39.45 -49.25
N HIS A 399 -13.11 39.79 -49.90
CA HIS A 399 -12.81 41.00 -50.72
C HIS A 399 -12.72 42.43 -50.12
N ASN A 400 -11.62 43.08 -50.53
CA ASN A 400 -11.46 44.42 -51.14
C ASN A 400 -12.35 45.56 -50.61
N THR A 401 -11.79 46.70 -50.21
CA THR A 401 -10.84 47.54 -50.99
C THR A 401 -9.69 48.10 -50.18
#